data_AF-A0A3C0DLQ7-F1
#
_entry.id   AF-A0A3C0DLQ7-F1
#
_cell.length_a   1.000
_cell.length_b   1.000
_cell.length_c   1.000
_cell.angle_alpha   90.00
_cell.angle_beta   90.00
_cell.angle_gamma   90.00
#
_symmetry.space_group_name_H-M   'P 1'
#
loop_
_entity.id
_entity.type
_entity.pdbx_description
1 polymer ?
#
loop_
_entity_poly.entity_id
_entity_poly.type
_entity_poly.pdbx_seq_one_letter_code
_entity_poly.pdbx_strand_id
1 'polypeptide(L)'
;QDPQYNVLYRNVNMVRSFVDAAEAKCLMADAGMAQIDGAHNANATARDAWKVMPELMVQHALNSSFSVQAGMAKDKICLSTVPPDVAPLPAMRMDLPYAVALRDLFKGYRMRAQMNTKYMESDTRDATVSHTLNLMLSRLTSADIQSTITPDEGRNVPWHYNNIAALNTANQMLIGLDGILEMV
;
A
#
# COMPACT_ATOMS: atom_id res chain seq x y z
N GLN A 1 2.82 2.70 11.63
CA GLN A 1 3.54 2.03 12.73
C GLN A 1 3.23 0.55 12.63
N ASP A 2 4.26 -0.29 12.60
CA ASP A 2 4.14 -1.74 12.52
C ASP A 2 5.32 -2.40 13.26
N PRO A 3 5.09 -3.13 14.37
CA PRO A 3 6.18 -3.79 15.08
C PRO A 3 6.88 -4.86 14.24
N GLN A 4 6.21 -5.43 13.24
CA GLN A 4 6.79 -6.43 12.34
C GLN A 4 7.88 -5.81 11.48
N TYR A 5 7.70 -4.55 11.04
CA TYR A 5 8.70 -3.85 10.23
C TYR A 5 10.06 -3.76 10.95
N ASN A 6 10.01 -3.39 12.23
CA ASN A 6 11.21 -3.26 13.05
C ASN A 6 11.97 -4.60 13.16
N VAL A 7 11.25 -5.71 13.30
CA VAL A 7 11.85 -7.03 13.46
C VAL A 7 12.39 -7.53 12.12
N LEU A 8 11.52 -7.62 11.11
CA LEU A 8 11.81 -8.30 9.85
C LEU A 8 12.82 -7.54 8.99
N TYR A 9 12.76 -6.21 8.97
CA TYR A 9 13.55 -5.39 8.04
C TYR A 9 14.59 -4.50 8.71
N ARG A 10 14.60 -4.44 10.06
CA ARG A 10 15.58 -3.66 10.83
C ARG A 10 16.28 -4.46 11.94
N ASN A 11 16.00 -5.76 12.07
CA ASN A 11 16.64 -6.64 13.04
C ASN A 11 16.55 -6.12 14.49
N VAL A 12 15.46 -5.43 14.82
CA VAL A 12 15.16 -5.03 16.20
C VAL A 12 14.66 -6.25 16.96
N ASN A 13 15.07 -6.40 18.22
CA ASN A 13 14.60 -7.49 19.08
C ASN A 13 13.06 -7.54 19.12
N MET A 14 12.49 -8.73 18.92
CA MET A 14 11.04 -8.88 18.76
C MET A 14 10.25 -8.56 20.03
N VAL A 15 10.73 -8.96 21.21
CA VAL A 15 10.06 -8.65 22.47
C VAL A 15 10.02 -7.15 22.67
N ARG A 16 11.16 -6.48 22.47
CA ARG A 16 11.27 -5.03 22.53
C ARG A 16 10.32 -4.33 21.55
N SER A 17 10.29 -4.76 20.30
CA SER A 17 9.48 -4.13 19.25
C SER A 17 8.00 -4.13 19.58
N PHE A 18 7.46 -5.25 20.05
CA PHE A 18 6.04 -5.38 20.36
C PHE A 18 5.64 -4.67 21.66
N VAL A 19 6.51 -4.64 22.68
CA VAL A 19 6.27 -3.86 23.91
C VAL A 19 6.20 -2.36 23.58
N ASP A 20 7.18 -1.83 22.84
CA ASP A 20 7.19 -0.43 22.45
C ASP A 20 5.99 -0.08 21.55
N ALA A 21 5.57 -1.02 20.70
CA ALA A 21 4.41 -0.82 19.82
C ALA A 21 3.09 -0.73 20.56
N ALA A 22 2.94 -1.41 21.71
CA ALA A 22 1.74 -1.27 22.54
C ALA A 22 1.59 0.17 23.01
N GLU A 23 2.64 0.75 23.59
CA GLU A 23 2.64 2.15 24.05
C GLU A 23 2.48 3.14 22.88
N ALA A 24 3.23 2.94 21.79
CA ALA A 24 3.14 3.83 20.64
C ALA A 24 1.72 3.86 20.05
N LYS A 25 1.03 2.71 19.98
CA LYS A 25 -0.32 2.64 19.42
C LYS A 25 -1.36 3.22 20.36
N CYS A 26 -1.23 3.09 21.68
CA CYS A 26 -2.08 3.78 22.64
C CYS A 26 -2.00 5.30 22.46
N LEU A 27 -0.78 5.85 22.34
CA LEU A 27 -0.59 7.28 22.09
C LEU A 27 -1.15 7.72 20.72
N MET A 28 -0.95 6.92 19.67
CA MET A 28 -1.52 7.20 18.35
C MET A 28 -3.06 7.14 18.35
N ALA A 29 -3.65 6.25 19.16
CA ALA A 29 -5.09 6.15 19.34
C ALA A 29 -5.65 7.40 20.03
N ASP A 30 -5.03 7.82 21.14
CA ASP A 30 -5.39 9.04 21.87
C ASP A 30 -5.30 10.29 20.98
N ALA A 31 -4.26 10.38 20.15
CA ALA A 31 -4.07 11.45 19.18
C ALA A 31 -4.98 11.36 17.93
N GLY A 32 -5.79 10.30 17.78
CA GLY A 32 -6.70 10.11 16.64
C GLY A 32 -5.99 9.96 15.28
N MET A 33 -4.74 9.50 15.28
CA MET A 33 -3.88 9.42 14.10
C MET A 33 -4.28 8.29 13.16
N ALA A 34 -4.17 8.51 11.85
CA ALA A 34 -4.23 7.44 10.87
C ALA A 34 -2.92 6.65 10.86
N GLN A 35 -2.98 5.36 11.20
CA GLN A 35 -1.84 4.45 11.14
C GLN A 35 -1.75 3.79 9.77
N ILE A 36 -0.58 3.82 9.15
CA ILE A 36 -0.24 2.98 8.00
C ILE A 36 0.70 1.85 8.46
N ASP A 37 0.45 0.62 8.02
CA ASP A 37 1.28 -0.55 8.34
C ASP A 37 2.49 -0.77 7.39
N GLY A 38 3.28 -1.81 7.68
CA GLY A 38 4.56 -2.08 7.03
C GLY A 38 4.51 -3.07 5.85
N ALA A 39 3.35 -3.58 5.45
CA ALA A 39 3.27 -4.77 4.58
C ALA A 39 3.94 -4.60 3.21
N HIS A 40 3.92 -3.40 2.64
CA HIS A 40 4.64 -3.04 1.39
C HIS A 40 6.14 -3.40 1.39
N ASN A 41 6.80 -3.55 2.56
CA ASN A 41 8.18 -4.02 2.63
C ASN A 41 8.34 -5.50 2.20
N ALA A 42 7.30 -6.32 2.38
CA ALA A 42 7.30 -7.70 1.90
C ALA A 42 7.27 -7.75 0.36
N ASN A 43 6.54 -6.84 -0.31
CA ASN A 43 6.65 -6.69 -1.77
C ASN A 43 8.11 -6.41 -2.17
N ALA A 44 8.72 -5.39 -1.55
CA ALA A 44 10.08 -4.96 -1.90
C ALA A 44 11.11 -6.10 -1.74
N THR A 45 11.00 -6.91 -0.68
CA THR A 45 11.96 -7.97 -0.33
C THR A 45 11.65 -9.34 -0.95
N ALA A 46 10.42 -9.57 -1.44
CA ALA A 46 10.10 -10.80 -2.15
C ALA A 46 10.98 -10.96 -3.39
N ARG A 47 11.44 -12.18 -3.70
CA ARG A 47 12.09 -12.44 -5.01
C ARG A 47 11.08 -12.22 -6.15
N ASP A 48 9.91 -12.82 -6.00
CA ASP A 48 8.79 -12.76 -6.94
C ASP A 48 7.57 -12.19 -6.19
N ALA A 49 7.20 -10.92 -6.40
CA ALA A 49 6.18 -10.28 -5.58
C ALA A 49 4.78 -10.90 -5.77
N TRP A 50 4.48 -11.46 -6.94
CA TRP A 50 3.22 -12.20 -7.15
C TRP A 50 3.08 -13.47 -6.29
N LYS A 51 4.15 -13.92 -5.60
CA LYS A 51 4.11 -15.05 -4.67
C LYS A 51 3.96 -14.64 -3.19
N VAL A 52 4.04 -13.34 -2.88
CA VAL A 52 4.07 -12.84 -1.49
C VAL A 52 2.69 -12.50 -0.91
N MET A 53 1.63 -12.58 -1.73
CA MET A 53 0.27 -12.20 -1.35
C MET A 53 -0.23 -12.87 -0.04
N PRO A 54 -0.01 -14.19 0.21
CA PRO A 54 -0.42 -14.80 1.48
C PRO A 54 0.29 -14.19 2.69
N GLU A 55 1.58 -13.89 2.56
CA GLU A 55 2.36 -13.25 3.63
C GLU A 55 1.88 -11.82 3.89
N LEU A 56 1.55 -11.06 2.84
CA LEU A 56 0.95 -9.73 2.97
C LEU A 56 -0.32 -9.76 3.81
N MET A 57 -1.22 -10.70 3.53
CA MET A 57 -2.47 -10.86 4.28
C MET A 57 -2.21 -11.16 5.76
N VAL A 58 -1.21 -11.99 6.06
CA VAL A 58 -0.83 -12.30 7.45
C VAL A 58 -0.25 -11.07 8.14
N GLN A 59 0.69 -10.34 7.50
CA GLN A 59 1.27 -9.14 8.10
C GLN A 59 0.21 -8.05 8.35
N HIS A 60 -0.71 -7.84 7.40
CA HIS A 60 -1.86 -6.96 7.57
C HIS A 60 -2.74 -7.39 8.75
N ALA A 61 -3.05 -8.69 8.87
CA ALA A 61 -3.93 -9.24 9.91
C ALA A 61 -3.34 -9.04 11.31
N LEU A 62 -2.07 -9.39 11.49
CA LEU A 62 -1.40 -9.31 12.79
C LEU A 62 -1.32 -7.87 13.28
N ASN A 63 -0.85 -6.94 12.45
CA ASN A 63 -0.75 -5.53 12.85
C ASN A 63 -2.13 -4.89 13.06
N SER A 64 -3.11 -5.20 12.21
CA SER A 64 -4.47 -4.65 12.34
C SER A 64 -5.16 -5.14 13.61
N SER A 65 -5.06 -6.45 13.92
CA SER A 65 -5.62 -7.01 15.14
C SER A 65 -4.95 -6.43 16.39
N PHE A 66 -3.62 -6.33 16.38
CA PHE A 66 -2.87 -5.75 17.48
C PHE A 66 -3.24 -4.27 17.71
N SER A 67 -3.37 -3.49 16.65
CA SER A 67 -3.81 -2.08 16.74
C SER A 67 -5.21 -1.92 17.32
N VAL A 68 -6.17 -2.77 16.93
CA VAL A 68 -7.51 -2.74 17.54
C VAL A 68 -7.44 -3.06 19.03
N GLN A 69 -6.66 -4.06 19.42
CA GLN A 69 -6.48 -4.43 20.83
C GLN A 69 -5.79 -3.33 21.65
N ALA A 70 -4.91 -2.53 21.02
CA ALA A 70 -4.29 -1.34 21.62
C ALA A 70 -5.23 -0.11 21.63
N GLY A 71 -6.50 -0.26 21.25
CA GLY A 71 -7.51 0.81 21.33
C GLY A 71 -7.65 1.68 20.08
N MET A 72 -6.95 1.38 18.98
CA MET A 72 -7.13 2.13 17.73
C MET A 72 -8.46 1.77 17.05
N ALA A 73 -9.22 2.79 16.64
CA ALA A 73 -10.43 2.60 15.84
C ALA A 73 -10.09 2.02 14.45
N LYS A 74 -10.91 1.09 13.95
CA LYS A 74 -10.67 0.41 12.65
C LYS A 74 -10.55 1.38 11.48
N ASP A 75 -11.32 2.47 11.50
CA ASP A 75 -11.31 3.51 10.48
C ASP A 75 -10.05 4.40 10.50
N LYS A 76 -9.16 4.20 11.48
CA LYS A 76 -7.84 4.81 11.60
C LYS A 76 -6.69 3.83 11.33
N ILE A 77 -7.00 2.57 11.02
CA ILE A 77 -6.00 1.55 10.69
C ILE A 77 -6.01 1.34 9.18
N CYS A 78 -4.93 1.76 8.52
CA CYS A 78 -4.77 1.76 7.08
C CYS A 78 -3.79 0.67 6.63
N LEU A 79 -4.28 -0.27 5.83
CA LEU A 79 -3.46 -1.31 5.21
C LEU A 79 -2.66 -0.71 4.06
N SER A 80 -1.33 -0.80 4.11
CA SER A 80 -0.44 -0.33 3.05
C SER A 80 -0.32 -1.38 1.95
N THR A 81 -1.23 -1.32 0.97
CA THR A 81 -1.34 -2.31 -0.10
C THR A 81 -0.76 -1.79 -1.41
N VAL A 82 0.22 -2.51 -1.95
CA VAL A 82 0.83 -2.26 -3.27
C VAL A 82 0.43 -3.40 -4.21
N PRO A 83 -0.10 -3.12 -5.41
CA PRO A 83 -0.28 -4.13 -6.46
C PRO A 83 1.05 -4.87 -6.72
N PRO A 84 1.11 -6.20 -6.52
CA PRO A 84 2.36 -6.93 -6.56
C PRO A 84 3.05 -6.98 -7.92
N ASP A 85 2.33 -6.78 -9.03
CA ASP A 85 2.81 -7.03 -10.38
C ASP A 85 2.78 -5.78 -11.28
N VAL A 86 3.48 -5.82 -12.41
CA VAL A 86 3.50 -4.78 -13.46
C VAL A 86 3.60 -5.39 -14.86
N ALA A 87 3.27 -4.62 -15.91
CA ALA A 87 3.53 -5.06 -17.28
C ALA A 87 5.04 -5.30 -17.51
N PRO A 88 5.46 -6.29 -18.30
CA PRO A 88 4.69 -7.08 -19.27
C PRO A 88 3.94 -8.30 -18.69
N LEU A 89 3.99 -8.54 -17.38
CA LEU A 89 3.14 -9.56 -16.75
C LEU A 89 1.67 -9.11 -16.81
N PRO A 90 0.70 -10.05 -16.76
CA PRO A 90 -0.72 -9.73 -16.84
C PRO A 90 -1.23 -9.11 -15.51
N ALA A 91 -0.68 -7.96 -15.13
CA ALA A 91 -0.78 -7.36 -13.80
C ALA A 91 -2.23 -7.22 -13.32
N MET A 92 -3.13 -6.68 -14.14
CA MET A 92 -4.55 -6.56 -13.76
C MET A 92 -5.20 -7.91 -13.43
N ARG A 93 -4.87 -8.97 -14.19
CA ARG A 93 -5.43 -10.32 -13.97
C ARG A 93 -4.90 -10.94 -12.68
N MET A 94 -3.66 -10.65 -12.32
CA MET A 94 -2.98 -11.19 -11.14
C MET A 94 -3.33 -10.41 -9.88
N ASP A 95 -3.38 -9.08 -9.96
CA ASP A 95 -3.48 -8.20 -8.81
C ASP A 95 -4.92 -7.87 -8.42
N LEU A 96 -5.86 -7.88 -9.37
CA LEU A 96 -7.28 -7.60 -9.06
C LEU A 96 -7.88 -8.64 -8.09
N PRO A 97 -7.68 -9.97 -8.27
CA PRO A 97 -8.18 -10.95 -7.29
C PRO A 97 -7.63 -10.72 -5.89
N TYR A 98 -6.34 -10.39 -5.76
CA TYR A 98 -5.72 -10.04 -4.49
C TYR A 98 -6.34 -8.77 -3.89
N ALA A 99 -6.52 -7.72 -4.70
CA ALA A 99 -7.10 -6.46 -4.27
C ALA A 99 -8.54 -6.62 -3.75
N VAL A 100 -9.35 -7.46 -4.41
CA VAL A 100 -10.70 -7.82 -3.96
C VAL A 100 -10.64 -8.61 -2.65
N ALA A 101 -9.88 -9.71 -2.63
CA ALA A 101 -9.78 -10.58 -1.45
C ALA A 101 -9.30 -9.83 -0.19
N LEU A 102 -8.35 -8.90 -0.34
CA LEU A 102 -7.87 -8.08 0.76
C LEU A 102 -8.98 -7.17 1.31
N ARG A 103 -9.78 -6.55 0.44
CA ARG A 103 -10.87 -5.65 0.86
C ARG A 103 -12.03 -6.40 1.50
N ASP A 104 -12.32 -7.59 1.01
CA ASP A 104 -13.36 -8.45 1.59
C ASP A 104 -12.94 -8.93 2.99
N LEU A 105 -11.70 -9.41 3.15
CA LEU A 105 -11.21 -9.92 4.43
C LEU A 105 -11.05 -8.82 5.48
N PHE A 106 -10.67 -7.62 5.06
CA PHE A 106 -10.41 -6.48 5.96
C PHE A 106 -11.52 -5.43 5.93
N LYS A 107 -12.77 -5.88 5.81
CA LYS A 107 -13.93 -4.98 5.86
C LYS A 107 -13.95 -4.14 7.14
N GLY A 108 -14.13 -2.82 6.96
CA GLY A 108 -14.16 -1.84 8.05
C GLY A 108 -12.80 -1.22 8.41
N TYR A 109 -11.71 -1.74 7.85
CA TYR A 109 -10.40 -1.08 7.87
C TYR A 109 -10.25 -0.14 6.66
N ARG A 110 -9.23 0.72 6.69
CA ARG A 110 -8.92 1.63 5.57
C ARG A 110 -7.90 1.02 4.62
N MET A 111 -8.05 1.30 3.34
CA MET A 111 -7.12 0.90 2.29
C MET A 111 -6.24 2.08 1.91
N ARG A 112 -4.96 2.01 2.27
CA ARG A 112 -3.94 2.90 1.71
C ARG A 112 -3.34 2.20 0.49
N ALA A 113 -3.85 2.53 -0.68
CA ALA A 113 -3.31 2.08 -1.94
C ALA A 113 -2.01 2.82 -2.25
N GLN A 114 -0.99 2.08 -2.67
CA GLN A 114 0.30 2.63 -3.06
C GLN A 114 0.73 2.10 -4.42
N MET A 115 1.41 2.95 -5.18
CA MET A 115 1.92 2.61 -6.50
C MET A 115 3.15 1.70 -6.41
N ASN A 116 3.37 0.90 -7.46
CA ASN A 116 4.50 -0.03 -7.54
C ASN A 116 5.83 0.74 -7.62
N THR A 117 6.82 0.23 -6.90
CA THR A 117 8.22 0.71 -6.93
C THR A 117 9.22 -0.40 -7.23
N LYS A 118 8.81 -1.67 -7.00
CA LYS A 118 9.70 -2.83 -7.09
C LYS A 118 10.15 -3.12 -8.52
N TYR A 119 9.21 -3.05 -9.45
CA TYR A 119 9.42 -3.38 -10.84
C TYR A 119 9.38 -2.10 -11.67
N MET A 120 10.10 -1.08 -11.19
CA MET A 120 10.25 0.21 -11.85
C MET A 120 11.70 0.39 -12.30
N GLU A 121 11.88 0.90 -13.51
CA GLU A 121 13.18 1.24 -14.08
C GLU A 121 13.34 2.77 -14.18
N SER A 122 14.32 3.23 -14.96
CA SER A 122 14.62 4.66 -15.13
C SER A 122 13.72 5.42 -16.11
N ASP A 123 12.86 4.74 -16.88
CA ASP A 123 11.94 5.39 -17.82
C ASP A 123 10.68 5.91 -17.09
N THR A 124 10.57 7.22 -16.99
CA THR A 124 9.44 7.90 -16.35
C THR A 124 8.11 7.63 -17.05
N ARG A 125 8.13 7.36 -18.37
CA ARG A 125 6.92 7.03 -19.13
C ARG A 125 6.40 5.67 -18.71
N ASP A 126 7.28 4.69 -18.61
CA ASP A 126 6.95 3.32 -18.18
C ASP A 126 6.39 3.29 -16.76
N ALA A 127 7.05 4.00 -15.83
CA ALA A 127 6.55 4.18 -14.46
C ALA A 127 5.15 4.78 -14.43
N THR A 128 4.94 5.87 -15.18
CA THR A 128 3.63 6.57 -15.24
C THR A 128 2.54 5.65 -15.76
N VAL A 129 2.78 4.89 -16.84
CA VAL A 129 1.81 3.94 -17.41
C VAL A 129 1.49 2.84 -16.39
N SER A 130 2.49 2.25 -15.75
CA SER A 130 2.28 1.25 -14.70
C SER A 130 1.45 1.81 -13.53
N HIS A 131 1.70 3.06 -13.13
CA HIS A 131 0.94 3.75 -12.09
C HIS A 131 -0.52 3.99 -12.49
N THR A 132 -0.81 4.23 -13.76
CA THR A 132 -2.21 4.32 -14.23
C THR A 132 -2.98 3.01 -14.05
N LEU A 133 -2.34 1.86 -14.23
CA LEU A 133 -2.94 0.54 -13.95
C LEU A 133 -3.16 0.34 -12.45
N ASN A 134 -2.23 0.80 -11.60
CA ASN A 134 -2.42 0.77 -10.15
C ASN A 134 -3.62 1.63 -9.72
N LEU A 135 -3.82 2.80 -10.33
CA LEU A 135 -4.97 3.66 -10.07
C LEU A 135 -6.28 3.03 -10.56
N MET A 136 -6.24 2.34 -11.70
CA MET A 136 -7.38 1.57 -12.20
C MET A 136 -7.78 0.47 -11.19
N LEU A 137 -6.83 -0.27 -10.61
CA LEU A 137 -7.11 -1.25 -9.55
C LEU A 137 -7.81 -0.61 -8.33
N SER A 138 -7.35 0.58 -7.92
CA SER A 138 -7.98 1.33 -6.84
C SER A 138 -9.42 1.74 -7.17
N ARG A 139 -9.72 2.10 -8.42
CA ARG A 139 -11.10 2.44 -8.87
C ARG A 139 -11.99 1.23 -9.04
N LEU A 140 -11.45 0.10 -9.47
CA LEU A 140 -12.20 -1.15 -9.60
C LEU A 140 -12.53 -1.80 -8.24
N THR A 141 -11.83 -1.38 -7.18
CA THR A 141 -12.05 -1.88 -5.83
C THR A 141 -12.34 -0.73 -4.87
N SER A 142 -11.34 -0.24 -4.13
CA SER A 142 -11.47 0.98 -3.31
C SER A 142 -10.11 1.53 -2.85
N ALA A 143 -9.98 2.83 -2.61
CA ALA A 143 -8.85 3.39 -1.90
C ALA A 143 -9.30 4.54 -1.02
N ASP A 144 -9.11 4.44 0.30
CA ASP A 144 -9.37 5.54 1.24
C ASP A 144 -8.24 6.58 1.21
N ILE A 145 -7.01 6.10 0.99
CA ILE A 145 -5.84 6.94 0.74
C ILE A 145 -5.15 6.39 -0.50
N GLN A 146 -5.08 7.21 -1.56
CA GLN A 146 -4.26 6.90 -2.72
C GLN A 146 -2.92 7.64 -2.60
N SER A 147 -1.86 6.89 -2.32
CA SER A 147 -0.50 7.43 -2.39
C SER A 147 0.05 7.39 -3.80
N THR A 148 0.98 8.30 -4.07
CA THR A 148 1.66 8.41 -5.35
C THR A 148 3.15 8.13 -5.18
N ILE A 149 3.77 7.69 -6.27
CA ILE A 149 5.20 7.55 -6.42
C ILE A 149 5.63 8.46 -7.55
N THR A 150 6.77 9.13 -7.39
CA THR A 150 7.30 9.98 -8.46
C THR A 150 7.83 9.10 -9.59
N PRO A 151 7.52 9.41 -10.85
CA PRO A 151 7.92 8.55 -11.96
C PRO A 151 9.44 8.48 -12.16
N ASP A 152 10.22 9.32 -11.47
CA ASP A 152 11.67 9.33 -11.46
C ASP A 152 12.30 8.55 -10.28
N GLU A 153 11.51 7.88 -9.44
CA GLU A 153 12.01 7.16 -8.25
C GLU A 153 13.06 6.09 -8.60
N GLY A 154 12.87 5.35 -9.70
CA GLY A 154 13.85 4.38 -10.20
C GLY A 154 15.10 4.99 -10.86
N ARG A 155 15.18 6.34 -10.94
CA ARG A 155 16.25 7.05 -11.66
C ARG A 155 17.08 7.95 -10.76
N ASN A 156 16.45 8.72 -9.88
CA ASN A 156 17.11 9.73 -9.06
C ASN A 156 16.29 10.01 -7.79
N VAL A 157 16.89 10.72 -6.83
CA VAL A 157 16.13 11.27 -5.69
C VAL A 157 15.00 12.15 -6.25
N PRO A 158 13.74 12.00 -5.80
CA PRO A 158 12.58 12.67 -6.40
C PRO A 158 12.74 14.19 -6.53
N TRP A 159 12.46 14.70 -7.73
CA TRP A 159 12.47 16.15 -8.00
C TRP A 159 11.08 16.77 -7.91
N HIS A 160 11.03 18.08 -7.64
CA HIS A 160 9.78 18.84 -7.52
C HIS A 160 8.83 18.64 -8.70
N TYR A 161 9.35 18.67 -9.94
CA TYR A 161 8.56 18.44 -11.14
C TYR A 161 7.87 17.07 -11.12
N ASN A 162 8.58 16.01 -10.71
CA ASN A 162 8.06 14.65 -10.71
C ASN A 162 7.10 14.37 -9.55
N ASN A 163 7.22 15.08 -8.42
CA ASN A 163 6.17 15.11 -7.40
C ASN A 163 4.85 15.65 -7.99
N ILE A 164 4.91 16.76 -8.71
CA ILE A 164 3.73 17.35 -9.36
C ILE A 164 3.21 16.45 -10.49
N ALA A 165 4.09 15.82 -11.27
CA ALA A 165 3.71 14.87 -12.31
C ALA A 165 2.91 13.70 -11.73
N ALA A 166 3.37 13.11 -10.63
CA ALA A 166 2.68 12.01 -9.95
C ALA A 166 1.28 12.41 -9.45
N LEU A 167 1.15 13.62 -8.88
CA LEU A 167 -0.14 14.16 -8.46
C LEU A 167 -1.08 14.40 -9.65
N ASN A 168 -0.56 14.96 -10.76
CA ASN A 168 -1.32 15.20 -11.97
C ASN A 168 -1.80 13.88 -12.59
N THR A 169 -0.95 12.86 -12.67
CA THR A 169 -1.34 11.53 -13.16
C THR A 169 -2.44 10.91 -12.30
N ALA A 170 -2.31 10.96 -10.97
CA ALA A 170 -3.32 10.45 -10.06
C ALA A 170 -4.65 11.19 -10.25
N ASN A 171 -4.62 12.52 -10.28
CA ASN A 171 -5.81 13.34 -10.48
C ASN A 171 -6.49 13.05 -11.83
N GLN A 172 -5.72 13.09 -12.92
CA GLN A 172 -6.21 12.87 -14.27
C GLN A 172 -6.85 11.49 -14.45
N MET A 173 -6.22 10.43 -13.93
CA MET A 173 -6.78 9.08 -14.03
C MET A 173 -8.02 8.90 -13.15
N LEU A 174 -8.01 9.39 -11.91
CA LEU A 174 -9.15 9.22 -11.00
C LEU A 174 -10.39 9.98 -11.48
N ILE A 175 -10.21 11.21 -11.99
CA ILE A 175 -11.30 11.98 -12.63
C ILE A 175 -11.71 11.34 -13.95
N GLY A 176 -10.76 10.90 -14.78
CA GLY A 176 -11.06 10.27 -16.07
C GLY A 176 -11.82 8.94 -15.94
N LEU A 177 -11.69 8.27 -14.79
CA LEU A 177 -12.41 7.05 -14.41
C LEU A 177 -13.63 7.33 -13.52
N ASP A 178 -14.13 8.56 -13.49
CA ASP A 178 -15.36 8.87 -12.77
C ASP A 178 -16.54 8.05 -13.33
N GLY A 179 -17.38 7.49 -12.45
CA GLY A 179 -18.49 6.61 -12.83
C GLY A 179 -18.12 5.25 -13.45
N ILE A 180 -16.84 4.84 -13.52
CA ILE A 180 -16.44 3.61 -14.23
C ILE A 180 -17.18 2.34 -13.76
N LEU A 181 -17.46 2.23 -12.45
CA LEU A 181 -18.16 1.08 -11.85
C LEU A 181 -19.65 1.00 -12.23
N GLU A 182 -20.21 2.05 -12.83
CA GLU A 182 -21.59 2.05 -13.34
C GLU A 182 -21.65 1.42 -14.75
N MET A 183 -20.50 1.19 -15.39
CA MET A 183 -20.40 0.69 -16.77
C MET A 183 -19.88 -0.74 -16.87
N VAL A 184 -19.33 -1.31 -15.79
CA VAL A 184 -18.68 -2.64 -15.76
C VAL A 184 -19.27 -3.57 -14.72
#